data_AF-A0A822HG17-F1
#
_entry.id   AF-A0A822HG17-F1
#
_cell.length_a   1.000
_cell.length_b   1.000
_cell.length_c   1.000
_cell.angle_alpha   90.00
_cell.angle_beta   90.00
_cell.angle_gamma   90.00
#
_symmetry.space_group_name_H-M   'P 1'
#
loop_
_entity.id
_entity.type
_entity.pdbx_description
1 polymer ?
#
loop_
_entity_poly.entity_id
_entity_poly.type
_entity_poly.pdbx_seq_one_letter_code
_entity_poly.pdbx_strand_id
1 'polypeptide(L)'
;ALHQILALKQLKKLIIDCNDFLTQQVINLICLTPNLRFLKWNFQSIDQTKLKSIEQSENFQSLSNTNKIQNLQVLHCCSFGEIQIFINVFPQLESLQTGEFQKQIVQITRCFLSKMDHLFFLNITYIIKTYLQKFNFLIKSENLLDDYLIKFIDHDLYLWW
;
A
#
# COMPACT_ATOMS: atom_id res chain seq x y z
N ALA A 1 -17.70 -8.93 29.46
CA ALA A 1 -17.10 -7.60 29.18
C ALA A 1 -17.42 -7.20 27.74
N LEU A 2 -18.52 -6.48 27.54
CA LEU A 2 -19.00 -6.00 26.23
C LEU A 2 -19.71 -4.67 26.53
N HIS A 3 -18.96 -3.68 27.01
CA HIS A 3 -19.56 -2.44 27.53
C HIS A 3 -19.46 -1.26 26.58
N GLN A 4 -18.85 -1.45 25.41
CA GLN A 4 -18.83 -0.44 24.35
C GLN A 4 -18.87 -1.16 23.00
N ILE A 5 -20.03 -1.15 22.36
CA ILE A 5 -20.14 -1.47 20.93
C ILE A 5 -19.70 -0.21 20.19
N LEU A 6 -18.47 -0.21 19.68
CA LEU A 6 -17.97 0.92 18.91
C LEU A 6 -18.51 0.83 17.49
N ALA A 7 -19.21 1.87 17.03
CA ALA A 7 -19.66 1.92 15.64
C ALA A 7 -18.45 1.95 14.71
N LEU A 8 -18.36 1.02 13.76
CA LEU A 8 -17.24 0.91 12.81
C LEU A 8 -16.99 2.23 12.03
N LYS A 9 -18.04 3.03 11.83
CA LYS A 9 -17.96 4.37 11.22
C LYS A 9 -17.08 5.35 12.00
N GLN A 10 -16.80 5.12 13.28
CA GLN A 10 -15.93 5.97 14.10
C GLN A 10 -14.45 5.57 14.03
N LEU A 11 -14.13 4.40 13.46
CA LEU A 11 -12.76 3.92 13.36
C LEU A 11 -11.96 4.78 12.38
N LYS A 12 -10.83 5.31 12.88
CA LYS A 12 -9.85 6.06 12.09
C LYS A 12 -8.57 5.28 11.83
N LYS A 13 -8.30 4.28 12.65
CA LYS A 13 -7.11 3.42 12.60
C LYS A 13 -7.52 1.97 12.75
N LEU A 14 -6.97 1.11 11.89
CA LEU A 14 -7.17 -0.33 11.93
C LEU A 14 -5.82 -1.02 11.77
N ILE A 15 -5.58 -2.02 12.61
CA ILE A 15 -4.39 -2.88 12.54
C ILE A 15 -4.88 -4.31 12.45
N ILE A 16 -4.49 -5.00 11.37
CA ILE A 16 -4.79 -6.40 11.12
C ILE A 16 -3.44 -7.13 11.14
N ASP A 17 -3.10 -7.70 12.28
CA ASP A 17 -1.82 -8.39 12.53
C ASP A 17 -2.01 -9.91 12.61
N CYS A 18 -2.87 -10.44 11.76
CA CYS A 18 -3.12 -11.87 11.64
C CYS A 18 -2.96 -12.30 10.19
N ASN A 19 -2.29 -13.44 10.01
CA ASN A 19 -2.04 -14.00 8.69
C ASN A 19 -3.36 -14.48 8.06
N ASP A 20 -4.28 -15.06 8.84
CA ASP A 20 -5.48 -15.73 8.29
C ASP A 20 -6.57 -14.79 7.76
N PHE A 21 -6.31 -13.48 7.68
CA PHE A 21 -7.29 -12.50 7.26
C PHE A 21 -7.19 -12.21 5.77
N LEU A 22 -8.07 -12.85 5.00
CA LEU A 22 -8.07 -12.82 3.54
C LEU A 22 -8.33 -11.41 3.01
N THR A 23 -7.73 -11.07 1.86
CA THR A 23 -7.92 -9.77 1.19
C THR A 23 -9.38 -9.39 1.00
N GLN A 24 -10.25 -10.32 0.59
CA GLN A 24 -11.67 -10.02 0.43
C GLN A 24 -12.32 -9.59 1.76
N GLN A 25 -11.90 -10.17 2.89
CA GLN A 25 -12.40 -9.80 4.21
C GLN A 25 -11.92 -8.40 4.60
N VAL A 26 -10.67 -8.04 4.26
CA VAL A 26 -10.14 -6.67 4.43
C VAL A 26 -10.94 -5.66 3.62
N ILE A 27 -11.16 -5.94 2.33
CA ILE A 27 -11.94 -5.09 1.45
C ILE A 27 -13.36 -4.87 2.03
N ASN A 28 -14.02 -5.95 2.43
CA ASN A 28 -15.35 -5.86 3.04
C ASN A 28 -15.33 -5.04 4.35
N LEU A 29 -14.29 -5.20 5.18
CA LEU A 29 -14.16 -4.45 6.43
C LEU A 29 -13.93 -2.96 6.17
N ILE A 30 -13.11 -2.61 5.17
CA ILE A 30 -12.87 -1.22 4.79
C ILE A 30 -14.17 -0.54 4.32
N CYS A 31 -15.02 -1.24 3.55
CA CYS A 31 -16.34 -0.73 3.16
C CYS A 31 -17.22 -0.34 4.37
N LEU A 32 -17.07 -1.04 5.50
CA LEU A 32 -17.81 -0.78 6.73
C LEU A 32 -17.17 0.31 7.61
N THR A 33 -15.96 0.76 7.29
CA THR A 33 -15.20 1.77 8.03
C THR A 33 -14.90 3.01 7.17
N PRO A 34 -15.92 3.80 6.77
CA PRO A 34 -15.77 4.89 5.80
C PRO A 34 -14.89 6.07 6.25
N ASN A 35 -14.57 6.15 7.55
CA ASN A 35 -13.71 7.19 8.13
C ASN A 35 -12.30 6.69 8.44
N LEU A 36 -11.95 5.48 8.00
CA LEU A 36 -10.64 4.91 8.22
C LEU A 36 -9.59 5.71 7.43
N ARG A 37 -8.53 6.15 8.13
CA ARG A 37 -7.42 6.94 7.56
C ARG A 37 -6.09 6.19 7.58
N PHE A 38 -5.96 5.24 8.50
CA PHE A 38 -4.77 4.41 8.66
C PHE A 38 -5.14 2.94 8.65
N LEU A 39 -4.44 2.15 7.84
CA LEU A 39 -4.51 0.70 7.83
C LEU A 39 -3.10 0.13 7.94
N LYS A 40 -2.87 -0.71 8.96
CA LYS A 40 -1.75 -1.65 8.97
C LYS A 40 -2.31 -3.03 8.69
N TRP A 41 -1.77 -3.71 7.70
CA TRP A 41 -2.26 -4.98 7.22
C TRP A 41 -1.09 -5.93 6.99
N ASN A 42 -1.13 -7.04 7.71
CA ASN A 42 -0.30 -8.20 7.42
C ASN A 42 -0.83 -8.94 6.18
N PHE A 43 -0.36 -8.52 5.00
CA PHE A 43 -0.90 -8.93 3.71
C PHE A 43 -0.39 -10.29 3.26
N GLN A 44 -1.31 -11.21 2.96
CA GLN A 44 -0.97 -12.45 2.32
C GLN A 44 -0.99 -12.31 0.80
N SER A 45 0.03 -12.88 0.15
CA SER A 45 0.09 -12.89 -1.31
C SER A 45 -1.14 -13.57 -1.91
N ILE A 46 -1.62 -13.02 -3.01
CA ILE A 46 -2.84 -13.43 -3.70
C ILE A 46 -2.45 -14.05 -5.04
N ASP A 47 -2.95 -15.24 -5.31
CA ASP A 47 -2.82 -15.85 -6.63
C ASP A 47 -3.60 -15.05 -7.71
N GLN A 48 -3.20 -15.21 -8.97
CA GLN A 48 -3.77 -14.42 -10.07
C GLN A 48 -5.27 -14.64 -10.28
N THR A 49 -5.81 -15.80 -9.92
CA THR A 49 -7.24 -16.10 -10.12
C THR A 49 -8.09 -15.38 -9.08
N LYS A 50 -7.68 -15.38 -7.80
CA LYS A 50 -8.33 -14.60 -6.74
C LYS A 50 -8.17 -13.10 -6.95
N LEU A 51 -7.04 -12.66 -7.48
CA LEU A 51 -6.79 -11.25 -7.80
C LEU A 51 -7.88 -10.71 -8.74
N LYS A 52 -8.15 -11.43 -9.84
CA LYS A 52 -9.22 -11.07 -10.78
C LYS A 52 -10.61 -11.09 -10.15
N SER A 53 -10.91 -12.05 -9.27
CA SER A 53 -12.21 -12.10 -8.63
C SER A 53 -12.43 -10.95 -7.64
N ILE A 54 -11.37 -10.50 -6.96
CA ILE A 54 -11.42 -9.32 -6.08
C ILE A 54 -11.69 -8.05 -6.90
N GLU A 55 -10.97 -7.85 -8.00
CA GLU A 55 -11.13 -6.67 -8.88
C GLU A 55 -12.54 -6.56 -9.47
N GLN A 56 -13.20 -7.70 -9.72
CA GLN A 56 -14.57 -7.77 -10.23
C GLN A 56 -15.64 -7.54 -9.16
N SER A 57 -15.28 -7.52 -7.88
CA SER A 57 -16.25 -7.37 -6.79
C SER A 57 -16.80 -5.94 -6.71
N GLU A 58 -18.09 -5.81 -6.39
CA GLU A 58 -18.75 -4.51 -6.20
C GLU A 58 -18.08 -3.68 -5.09
N ASN A 59 -17.66 -4.35 -4.01
CA ASN A 59 -16.95 -3.70 -2.91
C ASN A 59 -15.64 -3.09 -3.36
N PHE A 60 -14.87 -3.78 -4.20
CA PHE A 60 -13.63 -3.23 -4.76
C PHE A 60 -13.91 -1.99 -5.61
N GLN A 61 -14.87 -2.07 -6.54
CA GLN A 61 -15.24 -0.94 -7.41
C GLN A 61 -15.73 0.29 -6.62
N SER A 62 -16.48 0.05 -5.53
CA SER A 62 -16.92 1.09 -4.62
C SER A 62 -15.76 1.77 -3.91
N LEU A 63 -14.83 0.98 -3.35
CA LEU A 63 -13.66 1.51 -2.64
C LEU A 63 -12.74 2.32 -3.55
N SER A 64 -12.57 1.90 -4.81
CA SER A 64 -11.66 2.57 -5.74
C SER A 64 -11.98 4.05 -5.98
N ASN A 65 -13.18 4.50 -5.63
CA ASN A 65 -13.59 5.90 -5.76
C ASN A 65 -13.85 6.59 -4.41
N THR A 66 -14.06 5.82 -3.33
CA THR A 66 -14.60 6.36 -2.07
C THR A 66 -13.66 6.20 -0.88
N ASN A 67 -12.62 5.38 -1.00
CA ASN A 67 -11.70 5.10 0.08
C ASN A 67 -10.89 6.35 0.46
N LYS A 68 -10.75 6.56 1.77
CA LYS A 68 -10.16 7.74 2.40
C LYS A 68 -8.88 7.45 3.18
N ILE A 69 -8.38 6.21 3.09
CA ILE A 69 -7.13 5.80 3.73
C ILE A 69 -5.97 6.53 3.08
N GLN A 70 -5.23 7.24 3.92
CA GLN A 70 -4.06 8.03 3.55
C GLN A 70 -2.77 7.32 3.94
N ASN A 71 -2.82 6.43 4.94
CA ASN A 71 -1.66 5.75 5.47
C ASN A 71 -1.86 4.23 5.40
N LEU A 72 -1.03 3.56 4.61
CA LEU A 72 -1.06 2.11 4.46
C LEU A 72 0.29 1.52 4.86
N GLN A 73 0.25 0.52 5.73
CA GLN A 73 1.40 -0.30 6.06
C GLN A 73 1.11 -1.75 5.69
N VAL A 74 1.86 -2.30 4.75
CA VAL A 74 1.73 -3.68 4.26
C VAL A 74 2.95 -4.47 4.71
N LEU A 75 2.76 -5.45 5.58
CA LEU A 75 3.90 -6.15 6.19
C LEU A 75 4.42 -7.34 5.37
N HIS A 76 4.50 -7.24 4.04
CA HIS A 76 5.05 -8.31 3.19
C HIS A 76 5.53 -7.80 1.83
N CYS A 77 6.30 -8.62 1.13
CA CYS A 77 6.65 -8.40 -0.27
C CYS A 77 5.40 -8.49 -1.14
N CYS A 78 5.23 -7.50 -2.03
CA CYS A 78 4.15 -7.48 -3.00
C CYS A 78 4.71 -7.63 -4.42
N SER A 79 4.06 -8.47 -5.21
CA SER A 79 4.16 -8.51 -6.66
C SER A 79 3.55 -7.26 -7.28
N PHE A 80 3.92 -6.99 -8.53
CA PHE A 80 3.38 -5.88 -9.29
C PHE A 80 1.85 -5.90 -9.41
N GLY A 81 1.24 -7.09 -9.58
CA GLY A 81 -0.22 -7.22 -9.64
C GLY A 81 -0.91 -6.84 -8.32
N GLU A 82 -0.32 -7.23 -7.19
CA GLU A 82 -0.85 -6.85 -5.87
C GLU A 82 -0.70 -5.36 -5.61
N ILE A 83 0.36 -4.74 -6.10
CA ILE A 83 0.50 -3.28 -6.06
C ILE A 83 -0.58 -2.57 -6.89
N GLN A 84 -0.94 -3.12 -8.06
CA GLN A 84 -2.01 -2.53 -8.86
C GLN A 84 -3.36 -2.53 -8.12
N ILE A 85 -3.65 -3.57 -7.33
CA ILE A 85 -4.80 -3.57 -6.43
C ILE A 85 -4.72 -2.38 -5.47
N PHE A 86 -3.58 -2.18 -4.79
CA PHE A 86 -3.45 -1.10 -3.81
C PHE A 86 -3.62 0.28 -4.43
N ILE A 87 -3.07 0.50 -5.63
CA ILE A 87 -3.25 1.76 -6.36
C ILE A 87 -4.74 2.03 -6.61
N ASN A 88 -5.49 1.00 -7.00
CA ASN A 88 -6.91 1.15 -7.26
C ASN A 88 -7.71 1.35 -5.96
N VAL A 89 -7.45 0.57 -4.91
CA VAL A 89 -8.24 0.57 -3.67
C VAL A 89 -7.95 1.78 -2.79
N PHE A 90 -6.74 2.34 -2.88
CA PHE A 90 -6.27 3.44 -2.03
C PHE A 90 -5.87 4.64 -2.91
N PRO A 91 -6.82 5.28 -3.63
CA PRO A 91 -6.51 6.37 -4.55
C PRO A 91 -5.99 7.63 -3.85
N GLN A 92 -6.30 7.80 -2.56
CA GLN A 92 -5.92 8.96 -1.73
C GLN A 92 -4.72 8.65 -0.82
N LEU A 93 -3.90 7.67 -1.19
CA LEU A 93 -2.79 7.23 -0.36
C LEU A 93 -1.67 8.29 -0.36
N GLU A 94 -1.31 8.74 0.84
CA GLU A 94 -0.30 9.75 1.10
C GLU A 94 1.03 9.13 1.54
N SER A 95 0.94 8.04 2.31
CA SER A 95 2.07 7.31 2.85
C SER A 95 1.89 5.80 2.67
N LEU A 96 2.88 5.17 2.05
CA LEU A 96 2.97 3.72 1.93
C LEU A 96 4.22 3.20 2.65
N GLN A 97 4.03 2.21 3.52
CA GLN A 97 5.09 1.33 3.98
C GLN A 97 4.82 -0.08 3.46
N THR A 98 5.83 -0.73 2.89
CA THR A 98 5.70 -2.10 2.38
C THR A 98 7.01 -2.88 2.46
N GLY A 99 6.98 -4.18 2.21
CA GLY A 99 8.17 -5.03 2.13
C GLY A 99 8.91 -4.91 0.80
N GLU A 100 10.05 -5.59 0.68
CA GLU A 100 10.87 -5.59 -0.53
C GLU A 100 10.07 -5.97 -1.78
N PHE A 101 10.13 -5.12 -2.80
CA PHE A 101 9.71 -5.43 -4.16
C PHE A 101 10.85 -6.19 -4.83
N GLN A 102 10.76 -7.51 -4.99
CA GLN A 102 11.86 -8.35 -5.51
C GLN A 102 12.34 -7.95 -6.94
N LYS A 103 12.26 -8.85 -7.92
CA LYS A 103 12.74 -8.63 -9.29
C LYS A 103 11.98 -7.52 -10.06
N GLN A 104 11.02 -6.86 -9.42
CA GLN A 104 10.06 -5.92 -10.03
C GLN A 104 10.17 -4.50 -9.46
N ILE A 105 11.22 -4.18 -8.70
CA ILE A 105 11.37 -2.87 -8.07
C ILE A 105 11.19 -1.72 -9.06
N VAL A 106 11.77 -1.81 -10.26
CA VAL A 106 11.67 -0.76 -11.29
C VAL A 106 10.23 -0.54 -11.73
N GLN A 107 9.50 -1.62 -12.03
CA GLN A 107 8.11 -1.55 -12.51
C GLN A 107 7.20 -1.01 -11.42
N ILE A 108 7.38 -1.47 -10.18
CA ILE A 108 6.59 -1.03 -9.03
C ILE A 108 6.87 0.44 -8.71
N THR A 109 8.13 0.86 -8.73
CA THR A 109 8.53 2.27 -8.51
C THR A 109 7.89 3.19 -9.54
N ARG A 110 8.02 2.86 -10.83
CA ARG A 110 7.38 3.61 -11.91
C ARG A 110 5.87 3.68 -11.71
N CYS A 111 5.23 2.58 -11.33
CA CYS A 111 3.79 2.52 -11.10
C CYS A 111 3.35 3.48 -9.99
N PHE A 112 4.04 3.45 -8.83
CA PHE A 112 3.71 4.33 -7.72
C PHE A 112 3.89 5.80 -8.08
N LEU A 113 5.06 6.16 -8.59
CA LEU A 113 5.40 7.55 -8.85
C LEU A 113 4.63 8.16 -10.03
N SER A 114 4.06 7.34 -10.93
CA SER A 114 3.27 7.84 -12.07
C SER A 114 1.75 7.78 -11.89
N LYS A 115 1.24 6.98 -10.94
CA LYS A 115 -0.21 6.75 -10.79
C LYS A 115 -0.80 7.19 -9.46
N MET A 116 0.03 7.45 -8.45
CA MET A 116 -0.46 7.88 -7.13
C MET A 116 -0.14 9.36 -6.91
N ASP A 117 -1.04 10.22 -7.38
CA ASP A 117 -0.87 11.68 -7.32
C ASP A 117 -0.76 12.23 -5.90
N HIS A 118 -1.28 11.49 -4.91
CA HIS A 118 -1.29 11.89 -3.51
C HIS A 118 -0.14 11.31 -2.69
N LEU A 119 0.62 10.36 -3.25
CA LEU A 119 1.69 9.70 -2.51
C LEU A 119 2.88 10.67 -2.41
N PHE A 120 3.35 10.92 -1.19
CA PHE A 120 4.51 11.77 -0.91
C PHE A 120 5.50 11.09 0.05
N PHE A 121 5.17 9.91 0.56
CA PHE A 121 6.05 9.13 1.41
C PHE A 121 6.00 7.64 1.06
N LEU A 122 7.17 7.06 0.80
CA LEU A 122 7.36 5.64 0.56
C LEU A 122 8.44 5.09 1.48
N ASN A 123 8.09 4.05 2.23
CA ASN A 123 9.02 3.23 3.01
C ASN A 123 9.01 1.80 2.48
N ILE A 124 10.19 1.29 2.09
CA ILE A 124 10.40 -0.10 1.70
C ILE A 124 11.28 -0.76 2.75
N THR A 125 10.70 -1.70 3.48
CA THR A 125 11.35 -2.39 4.59
C THR A 125 12.12 -3.63 4.14
N TYR A 126 13.15 -3.99 4.92
CA TYR A 126 13.97 -5.19 4.72
C TYR A 126 14.66 -5.26 3.35
N ILE A 127 15.17 -4.13 2.86
CA ILE A 127 15.82 -4.00 1.56
C ILE A 127 17.35 -3.92 1.68
N ILE A 128 18.07 -4.45 0.68
CA ILE A 128 19.53 -4.33 0.63
C ILE A 128 19.96 -2.96 0.07
N LYS A 129 21.09 -2.45 0.58
CA LYS A 129 21.59 -1.10 0.24
C LYS A 129 21.83 -0.86 -1.25
N THR A 130 22.09 -1.90 -2.05
CA THR A 130 22.28 -1.76 -3.49
C THR A 130 21.02 -1.28 -4.22
N TYR A 131 19.83 -1.49 -3.65
CA TYR A 131 18.60 -0.95 -4.23
C TYR A 131 18.50 0.57 -4.09
N LEU A 132 19.10 1.18 -3.06
CA LEU A 132 19.13 2.65 -2.94
C LEU A 132 19.71 3.29 -4.20
N GLN A 133 20.82 2.75 -4.70
CA GLN A 133 21.48 3.24 -5.91
C GLN A 133 20.59 3.05 -7.15
N LYS A 134 19.95 1.88 -7.28
CA LYS A 134 19.02 1.58 -8.38
C LYS A 134 17.80 2.50 -8.37
N PHE A 135 17.20 2.71 -7.20
CA PHE A 135 16.03 3.56 -7.00
C PHE A 135 16.34 5.02 -7.35
N ASN A 136 17.46 5.52 -6.80
CA ASN A 136 17.90 6.88 -7.03
C ASN A 136 18.30 7.11 -8.50
N PHE A 137 18.98 6.15 -9.13
CA PHE A 137 19.29 6.21 -10.55
C PHE A 137 18.02 6.26 -11.39
N LEU A 138 17.04 5.39 -11.12
CA LEU A 138 15.77 5.32 -11.84
C LEU A 138 15.01 6.65 -11.80
N ILE A 139 14.82 7.20 -10.59
CA ILE A 139 14.10 8.47 -10.38
C ILE A 139 14.75 9.59 -11.19
N LYS A 140 16.09 9.71 -11.16
CA LYS A 140 16.84 10.73 -11.91
C LYS A 140 16.82 10.49 -13.42
N SER A 141 17.02 9.25 -13.86
CA SER A 141 17.13 8.93 -15.29
C SER A 141 15.82 9.16 -16.05
N GLU A 142 14.70 9.05 -15.34
CA GLU A 142 13.36 9.18 -15.91
C GLU A 142 12.65 10.48 -15.49
N ASN A 143 13.31 11.34 -14.71
CA ASN A 143 12.74 12.56 -14.13
C ASN A 143 11.38 12.29 -13.46
N LEU A 144 11.32 11.25 -12.63
CA LEU A 144 10.07 10.85 -11.96
C LEU A 144 9.68 11.80 -10.83
N LEU A 145 10.66 12.46 -10.20
CA LEU A 145 10.49 13.39 -9.09
C LEU A 145 11.53 14.51 -9.22
N ASP A 146 11.13 15.74 -8.91
CA ASP A 146 12.02 16.90 -8.92
C ASP A 146 12.71 17.08 -7.55
N ASP A 147 11.94 17.41 -6.51
CA ASP A 147 12.43 17.69 -5.16
C ASP A 147 12.16 16.52 -4.21
N TYR A 148 13.06 15.55 -4.17
CA TYR A 148 12.92 14.37 -3.30
C TYR A 148 14.15 14.14 -2.42
N LEU A 149 13.93 13.47 -1.30
CA LEU A 149 14.98 12.99 -0.42
C LEU A 149 14.83 11.48 -0.23
N ILE A 150 15.94 10.78 -0.42
CA ILE A 150 16.04 9.34 -0.28
C ILE A 150 17.09 8.98 0.78
N LYS A 151 16.73 8.16 1.75
CA LYS A 151 17.63 7.68 2.81
C LYS A 151 17.54 6.17 2.97
N PHE A 152 18.65 5.59 3.40
CA PHE A 152 18.74 4.19 3.78
C PHE A 152 19.17 4.11 5.25
N ILE A 153 18.31 3.54 6.10
CA ILE A 153 18.51 3.47 7.56
C ILE A 153 18.08 2.07 8.00
N ASP A 154 18.94 1.35 8.72
CA ASP A 154 18.63 0.05 9.37
C ASP A 154 17.90 -0.98 8.48
N HIS A 155 18.33 -1.11 7.21
CA HIS A 155 17.74 -1.98 6.19
C HIS A 155 16.42 -1.51 5.57
N ASP A 156 16.04 -0.26 5.78
CA ASP A 156 14.86 0.34 5.17
C ASP A 156 15.26 1.46 4.22
N LEU A 157 14.52 1.58 3.11
CA LEU A 157 14.62 2.68 2.17
C LEU A 157 13.44 3.62 2.37
N TYR A 158 13.76 4.88 2.65
CA TYR A 158 12.80 5.97 2.84
C TYR A 158 12.92 6.93 1.65
N LEU A 159 11.80 7.25 1.04
CA LEU A 159 11.67 8.24 -0.03
C LEU A 159 10.53 9.19 0.33
N TRP A 160 10.78 10.49 0.23
CA TRP A 160 9.75 11.51 0.39
C TRP A 160 9.99 12.68 -0.56
N TRP A 161 8.90 13.30 -1.03
CA TRP A 161 8.87 14.37 -2.03
C TRP A 161 7.63 15.25 -1.84
#